data_AF-A0A501XZ56-F1
#
_entry.id   AF-A0A501XZ56-F1
#
_cell.length_a   1.000
_cell.length_b   1.000
_cell.length_c   1.000
_cell.angle_alpha   90.00
_cell.angle_beta   90.00
_cell.angle_gamma   90.00
#
_symmetry.space_group_name_H-M   'P 1'
#
loop_
_entity.id
_entity.type
_entity.pdbx_description
1 polymer ?
#
loop_
_entity_poly.entity_id
_entity_poly.type
_entity_poly.pdbx_seq_one_letter_code
_entity_poly.pdbx_strand_id
1 'polypeptide(L)'
;MLQHSALETVIKKLADKNTTVVGIIAPAVRVAIGEEFGLGTGELVTGKLYGAMNQAGFKIFDCNFAADLTIMEEGSEFIHRLHANVKGEENAGALPQFTSCCPGWVRYLETRYPALLPNLSTAKSPQQMAGTVAKTYGAKVYQMQPENIFTVSVMPCTSKKLEASRPEFNSAWQYHQEHGANTPSYQDIDAVLTTREMAQLLKLLDINLANTAEYQGDSLFSEYTGAGTIFGTTGGVMEAALRTAHKVLTGAEMAKLEFEPVRGLKGVKSASVSLFDTQLKQNVTVNVAVVHDMGNNIEPVLRDVMAGTSPYHFIEVMNCAGGCVNGGGQPIEGKGSSWLGNI
;
A
#
# COMPACT_ATOMS: atom_id res chain seq x y z
N MET A 1 12.24 -18.67 -11.90
CA MET A 1 12.33 -18.34 -10.47
C MET A 1 11.04 -18.85 -9.84
N LEU A 2 11.03 -20.07 -9.31
CA LEU A 2 9.87 -20.61 -8.60
C LEU A 2 9.59 -19.67 -7.43
N GLN A 3 8.49 -18.93 -7.47
CA GLN A 3 8.01 -18.22 -6.30
C GLN A 3 7.79 -19.27 -5.22
N HIS A 4 8.52 -19.20 -4.11
CA HIS A 4 8.17 -19.96 -2.92
C HIS A 4 6.77 -19.48 -2.52
N SER A 5 5.78 -20.34 -2.74
CA SER A 5 4.41 -20.06 -2.31
C SER A 5 4.33 -20.25 -0.80
N ALA A 6 3.70 -19.31 -0.11
CA ALA A 6 3.49 -19.41 1.34
C ALA A 6 2.25 -20.26 1.69
N LEU A 7 1.58 -20.88 0.71
CA LEU A 7 0.32 -21.60 0.89
C LEU A 7 0.40 -22.70 1.95
N GLU A 8 1.38 -23.59 1.86
CA GLU A 8 1.53 -24.68 2.83
C GLU A 8 1.74 -24.17 4.25
N THR A 9 2.55 -23.11 4.41
CA THR A 9 2.80 -22.46 5.70
C THR A 9 1.52 -21.86 6.25
N VAL A 10 0.77 -21.14 5.43
CA VAL A 10 -0.50 -20.51 5.82
C VAL A 10 -1.53 -21.56 6.23
N ILE A 11 -1.69 -22.65 5.47
CA ILE A 11 -2.59 -23.77 5.81
C ILE A 11 -2.21 -24.37 7.17
N LYS A 12 -0.92 -24.64 7.40
CA LYS A 12 -0.43 -25.16 8.68
C LYS A 12 -0.72 -24.20 9.84
N LYS A 13 -0.56 -22.90 9.63
CA LYS A 13 -0.82 -21.87 10.65
C LYS A 13 -2.30 -21.66 10.94
N LEU A 14 -3.17 -21.77 9.94
CA LEU A 14 -4.63 -21.74 10.14
C LEU A 14 -5.12 -22.96 10.95
N ALA A 15 -4.46 -24.11 10.82
CA ALA A 15 -4.78 -25.30 11.61
C ALA A 15 -4.22 -25.27 13.05
N ASP A 16 -3.30 -24.36 13.36
CA ASP A 16 -2.66 -24.25 14.68
C ASP A 16 -3.51 -23.43 15.64
N LYS A 17 -4.06 -24.09 16.67
CA LYS A 17 -4.92 -23.47 17.68
C LYS A 17 -4.22 -22.43 18.57
N ASN A 18 -2.89 -22.42 18.60
CA ASN A 18 -2.11 -21.46 19.39
C ASN A 18 -1.71 -20.22 18.59
N THR A 19 -1.95 -20.23 17.27
CA THR A 19 -1.64 -19.10 16.39
C THR A 19 -2.95 -18.39 16.02
N THR A 20 -2.98 -17.06 16.13
CA THR A 20 -4.01 -16.26 15.45
C THR A 20 -3.48 -15.81 14.11
N VAL A 21 -4.15 -16.21 13.03
CA VAL A 21 -3.79 -15.78 11.68
C VAL A 21 -4.55 -14.52 11.32
N VAL A 22 -3.84 -13.41 11.09
CA VAL A 22 -4.44 -12.12 10.70
C VAL A 22 -4.26 -11.92 9.20
N GLY A 23 -5.36 -11.88 8.46
CA GLY A 23 -5.39 -11.65 7.02
C GLY A 23 -5.47 -10.16 6.70
N ILE A 24 -4.41 -9.61 6.10
CA ILE A 24 -4.31 -8.19 5.71
C ILE A 24 -4.65 -8.05 4.23
N ILE A 25 -5.82 -7.48 3.92
CA ILE A 25 -6.39 -7.56 2.55
C ILE A 25 -6.21 -6.25 1.80
N ALA A 26 -5.56 -6.29 0.64
CA ALA A 26 -5.41 -5.11 -0.20
C ALA A 26 -6.71 -4.75 -0.98
N PRO A 27 -6.98 -3.47 -1.25
CA PRO A 27 -8.20 -3.03 -1.93
C PRO A 27 -8.33 -3.47 -3.39
N ALA A 28 -7.21 -3.79 -4.05
CA ALA A 28 -7.22 -4.30 -5.42
C ALA A 28 -7.57 -5.81 -5.49
N VAL A 29 -7.49 -6.54 -4.37
CA VAL A 29 -7.82 -7.97 -4.30
C VAL A 29 -9.34 -8.16 -4.37
N ARG A 30 -10.08 -7.37 -3.60
CA ARG A 30 -11.56 -7.44 -3.46
C ARG A 30 -12.35 -7.13 -4.74
N VAL A 31 -11.71 -6.62 -5.78
CA VAL A 31 -12.34 -6.37 -7.10
C VAL A 31 -11.94 -7.39 -8.16
N ALA A 32 -10.89 -8.18 -7.90
CA ALA A 32 -10.33 -9.12 -8.88
C ALA A 32 -10.53 -10.58 -8.47
N ILE A 33 -10.48 -10.90 -7.17
CA ILE A 33 -10.55 -12.29 -6.70
C ILE A 33 -11.85 -13.00 -7.10
N GLY A 34 -12.95 -12.27 -7.27
CA GLY A 34 -14.23 -12.83 -7.71
C GLY A 34 -14.16 -13.54 -9.06
N GLU A 35 -13.28 -13.09 -9.96
CA GLU A 35 -13.08 -13.67 -11.29
C GLU A 35 -12.69 -15.16 -11.20
N GLU A 36 -11.85 -15.51 -10.22
CA GLU A 36 -11.41 -16.90 -9.95
C GLU A 36 -12.53 -17.84 -9.49
N PHE A 37 -13.70 -17.30 -9.16
CA PHE A 37 -14.90 -18.01 -8.70
C PHE A 37 -16.10 -17.79 -9.62
N GLY A 38 -15.89 -17.23 -10.82
CA GLY A 38 -16.94 -17.02 -11.83
C GLY A 38 -17.87 -15.84 -11.54
N LEU A 39 -17.48 -14.93 -10.63
CA LEU A 39 -18.18 -13.66 -10.44
C LEU A 39 -17.77 -12.65 -11.51
N GLY A 40 -18.50 -11.54 -11.62
CA GLY A 40 -18.26 -10.54 -12.65
C GLY A 40 -16.89 -9.87 -12.53
N THR A 41 -16.27 -9.55 -13.67
CA THR A 41 -15.04 -8.76 -13.74
C THR A 41 -15.22 -7.42 -13.04
N GLY A 42 -14.33 -7.11 -12.09
CA GLY A 42 -14.40 -5.87 -11.32
C GLY A 42 -15.55 -5.81 -10.29
N GLU A 43 -16.31 -6.88 -10.12
CA GLU A 43 -17.37 -6.95 -9.10
C GLU A 43 -16.76 -6.81 -7.69
N LEU A 44 -17.34 -5.93 -6.88
CA LEU A 44 -16.85 -5.69 -5.52
C LEU A 44 -17.34 -6.80 -4.59
N VAL A 45 -16.41 -7.64 -4.13
CA VAL A 45 -16.73 -8.83 -3.32
C VAL A 45 -16.20 -8.74 -1.89
N THR A 46 -16.14 -7.53 -1.32
CA THR A 46 -15.54 -7.27 0.00
C THR A 46 -16.13 -8.13 1.12
N GLY A 47 -17.45 -8.05 1.33
CA GLY A 47 -18.11 -8.78 2.40
C GLY A 47 -18.00 -10.30 2.22
N LYS A 48 -18.09 -10.78 0.96
CA LYS A 48 -17.90 -12.21 0.63
C LYS A 48 -16.48 -12.67 0.91
N LEU A 49 -15.47 -11.86 0.56
CA LEU A 49 -14.06 -12.16 0.80
C LEU A 49 -13.76 -12.23 2.29
N TYR A 50 -14.26 -11.27 3.07
CA TYR A 50 -14.15 -11.32 4.53
C TYR A 50 -14.83 -12.57 5.09
N GLY A 51 -16.00 -12.93 4.59
CA GLY A 51 -16.72 -14.13 5.01
C GLY A 51 -15.94 -15.40 4.71
N ALA A 52 -15.36 -15.50 3.52
CA ALA A 52 -14.56 -16.65 3.09
C ALA A 52 -13.27 -16.79 3.91
N MET A 53 -12.59 -15.67 4.18
CA MET A 53 -11.41 -15.65 5.03
C MET A 53 -11.75 -15.95 6.49
N ASN A 54 -12.85 -15.41 7.01
CA ASN A 54 -13.31 -15.75 8.36
C ASN A 54 -13.67 -17.25 8.48
N GLN A 55 -14.34 -17.81 7.47
CA GLN A 55 -14.63 -19.25 7.40
C GLN A 55 -13.34 -20.10 7.36
N ALA A 56 -12.29 -19.60 6.70
CA ALA A 56 -10.97 -20.24 6.69
C ALA A 56 -10.20 -20.11 8.02
N GLY A 57 -10.66 -19.27 8.96
CA GLY A 57 -10.05 -19.07 10.28
C GLY A 57 -9.21 -17.80 10.42
N PHE A 58 -9.25 -16.87 9.46
CA PHE A 58 -8.55 -15.60 9.55
C PHE A 58 -9.30 -14.59 10.44
N LYS A 59 -8.53 -13.80 11.20
CA LYS A 59 -8.95 -12.47 11.67
C LYS A 59 -8.77 -11.45 10.57
N ILE A 60 -9.75 -10.57 10.36
CA ILE A 60 -9.76 -9.66 9.22
C ILE A 60 -9.12 -8.32 9.59
N PHE A 61 -8.12 -7.93 8.79
CA PHE A 61 -7.55 -6.60 8.79
C PHE A 61 -7.67 -6.05 7.36
N ASP A 62 -8.53 -5.06 7.13
CA ASP A 62 -8.56 -4.41 5.83
C ASP A 62 -7.38 -3.42 5.74
N CYS A 63 -6.54 -3.61 4.72
CA CYS A 63 -5.32 -2.82 4.55
C CYS A 63 -5.63 -1.32 4.31
N ASN A 64 -6.87 -0.95 3.94
CA ASN A 64 -7.30 0.45 3.89
C ASN A 64 -7.12 1.16 5.24
N PHE A 65 -7.33 0.48 6.37
CA PHE A 65 -7.07 1.07 7.69
C PHE A 65 -5.62 1.53 7.81
N ALA A 66 -4.67 0.70 7.38
CA ALA A 66 -3.25 1.04 7.41
C ALA A 66 -2.84 1.98 6.27
N ALA A 67 -3.60 2.01 5.17
CA ALA A 67 -3.40 3.00 4.12
C ALA A 67 -3.64 4.41 4.65
N ASP A 68 -4.65 4.61 5.49
CA ASP A 68 -4.90 5.89 6.16
C ASP A 68 -3.71 6.30 7.05
N LEU A 69 -3.04 5.35 7.71
CA LEU A 69 -1.80 5.62 8.45
C LEU A 69 -0.66 6.05 7.51
N THR A 70 -0.48 5.37 6.38
CA THR A 70 0.53 5.77 5.39
C THR A 70 0.28 7.16 4.84
N ILE A 71 -0.99 7.49 4.56
CA ILE A 71 -1.42 8.81 4.08
C ILE A 71 -1.08 9.90 5.11
N MET A 72 -1.33 9.64 6.40
CA MET A 72 -1.01 10.57 7.47
C MET A 72 0.49 10.80 7.62
N GLU A 73 1.29 9.73 7.65
CA GLU A 73 2.75 9.83 7.82
C GLU A 73 3.43 10.45 6.59
N GLU A 74 3.14 9.96 5.39
CA GLU A 74 3.76 10.44 4.15
C GLU A 74 3.31 11.88 3.80
N GLY A 75 2.05 12.21 4.08
CA GLY A 75 1.53 13.58 3.95
C GLY A 75 2.17 14.55 4.94
N SER A 76 2.34 14.14 6.20
CA SER A 76 2.99 14.95 7.23
C SER A 76 4.48 15.14 6.94
N GLU A 77 5.16 14.09 6.48
CA GLU A 77 6.56 14.16 6.01
C GLU A 77 6.70 15.15 4.86
N PHE A 78 5.80 15.10 3.88
CA PHE A 78 5.83 16.03 2.75
C PHE A 78 5.63 17.49 3.20
N ILE A 79 4.65 17.76 4.06
CA ILE A 79 4.41 19.10 4.62
C ILE A 79 5.67 19.60 5.34
N HIS A 80 6.28 18.74 6.17
CA HIS A 80 7.49 19.08 6.89
C HIS A 80 8.63 19.46 5.92
N ARG A 81 8.89 18.63 4.91
CA ARG A 81 9.93 18.91 3.91
C ARG A 81 9.65 20.19 3.13
N LEU A 82 8.41 20.40 2.70
CA LEU A 82 7.98 21.59 1.97
C LEU A 82 8.20 22.86 2.78
N HIS A 83 7.73 22.89 4.03
CA HIS A 83 7.87 24.04 4.92
C HIS A 83 9.32 24.37 5.21
N ALA A 84 10.13 23.36 5.52
CA ALA A 84 11.54 23.54 5.82
C ALA A 84 12.32 24.05 4.59
N ASN A 85 12.00 23.57 3.38
CA ASN A 85 12.61 24.04 2.14
C ASN A 85 12.23 25.51 1.85
N VAL A 86 10.96 25.88 2.06
CA VAL A 86 10.49 27.26 1.92
C VAL A 86 11.19 28.21 2.90
N LYS A 87 11.49 27.74 4.11
CA LYS A 87 12.18 28.53 5.15
C LYS A 87 13.70 28.54 5.00
N GLY A 88 14.27 27.71 4.11
CA GLY A 88 15.71 27.58 3.92
C GLY A 88 16.45 26.89 5.08
N GLU A 89 15.80 25.93 5.74
CA GLU A 89 16.40 25.17 6.85
C GLU A 89 17.45 24.16 6.34
N GLU A 90 18.57 24.00 7.06
CA GLU A 90 19.68 23.13 6.63
C GLU A 90 19.31 21.64 6.50
N ASN A 91 18.32 21.17 7.28
CA ASN A 91 17.87 19.77 7.30
C ASN A 91 16.47 19.60 6.68
N ALA A 92 16.13 20.40 5.69
CA ALA A 92 14.77 20.44 5.12
C ALA A 92 14.29 19.15 4.42
N GLY A 93 15.19 18.18 4.20
CA GLY A 93 14.89 16.99 3.40
C GLY A 93 14.82 17.30 1.90
N ALA A 94 15.06 16.28 1.08
CA ALA A 94 15.14 16.47 -0.36
C ALA A 94 13.75 16.59 -1.00
N LEU A 95 13.62 17.53 -1.92
CA LEU A 95 12.49 17.66 -2.85
C LEU A 95 12.96 17.48 -4.30
N PRO A 96 12.12 16.92 -5.20
CA PRO A 96 10.78 16.38 -4.92
C PRO A 96 10.81 15.16 -4.01
N GLN A 97 9.77 14.97 -3.20
CA GLN A 97 9.56 13.73 -2.46
C GLN A 97 8.98 12.67 -3.41
N PHE A 98 9.50 11.45 -3.36
CA PHE A 98 8.93 10.28 -4.02
C PHE A 98 8.16 9.43 -3.01
N THR A 99 7.00 8.90 -3.42
CA THR A 99 6.27 7.89 -2.61
C THR A 99 7.09 6.61 -2.45
N SER A 100 6.90 5.87 -1.36
CA SER A 100 7.66 4.64 -1.05
C SER A 100 6.86 3.33 -1.11
N CYS A 101 5.54 3.39 -1.35
CA CYS A 101 4.65 2.23 -1.17
C CYS A 101 4.84 1.07 -2.18
N CYS A 102 5.45 1.34 -3.34
CA CYS A 102 5.69 0.38 -4.42
C CYS A 102 7.08 -0.27 -4.29
N PRO A 103 7.19 -1.57 -3.93
CA PRO A 103 8.51 -2.20 -3.72
C PRO A 103 9.35 -2.33 -4.98
N GLY A 104 8.71 -2.41 -6.15
CA GLY A 104 9.40 -2.40 -7.44
C GLY A 104 10.13 -1.07 -7.68
N TRP A 105 9.48 0.04 -7.33
CA TRP A 105 10.08 1.38 -7.37
C TRP A 105 11.22 1.53 -6.37
N VAL A 106 10.99 1.18 -5.10
CA VAL A 106 12.01 1.27 -4.03
C VAL A 106 13.28 0.51 -4.43
N ARG A 107 13.13 -0.75 -4.87
CA ARG A 107 14.27 -1.56 -5.31
C ARG A 107 14.99 -0.95 -6.52
N TYR A 108 14.23 -0.43 -7.49
CA TYR A 108 14.81 0.20 -8.67
C TYR A 108 15.63 1.45 -8.28
N LEU A 109 15.10 2.28 -7.38
CA LEU A 109 15.80 3.45 -6.85
C LEU A 109 17.09 3.05 -6.10
N GLU A 110 17.00 2.09 -5.17
CA GLU A 110 18.16 1.57 -4.41
C GLU A 110 19.27 1.03 -5.32
N THR A 111 18.91 0.40 -6.45
CA THR A 111 19.89 -0.29 -7.31
C THR A 111 20.40 0.53 -8.48
N ARG A 112 19.59 1.46 -9.01
CA ARG A 112 19.93 2.24 -10.22
C ARG A 112 20.21 3.71 -9.92
N TYR A 113 19.55 4.28 -8.93
CA TYR A 113 19.58 5.70 -8.62
C TYR A 113 19.76 5.98 -7.12
N PRO A 114 20.78 5.41 -6.45
CA PRO A 114 20.95 5.54 -5.01
C PRO A 114 21.13 7.00 -4.54
N ALA A 115 21.60 7.88 -5.43
CA ALA A 115 21.71 9.32 -5.17
C ALA A 115 20.35 10.00 -4.89
N LEU A 116 19.25 9.40 -5.33
CA LEU A 116 17.88 9.89 -5.11
C LEU A 116 17.20 9.24 -3.89
N LEU A 117 17.89 8.40 -3.12
CA LEU A 117 17.33 7.84 -1.88
C LEU A 117 16.87 8.91 -0.88
N PRO A 118 17.56 10.07 -0.70
CA PRO A 118 17.05 11.14 0.16
C PRO A 118 15.69 11.70 -0.29
N ASN A 119 15.35 11.57 -1.58
CA ASN A 119 14.06 11.99 -2.11
C ASN A 119 12.96 10.97 -1.80
N LEU A 120 13.27 9.73 -1.44
CA LEU A 120 12.25 8.74 -1.09
C LEU A 120 11.62 9.08 0.28
N SER A 121 10.30 8.93 0.35
CA SER A 121 9.52 8.95 1.59
C SER A 121 10.04 7.90 2.56
N THR A 122 10.08 8.26 3.84
CA THR A 122 10.49 7.35 4.92
C THR A 122 9.31 6.52 5.45
N ALA A 123 8.08 6.84 5.03
CA ALA A 123 6.90 6.09 5.40
C ALA A 123 7.01 4.62 4.93
N LYS A 124 6.60 3.70 5.80
CA LYS A 124 6.37 2.30 5.43
C LYS A 124 5.17 2.19 4.49
N SER A 125 5.10 1.12 3.70
CA SER A 125 3.89 0.85 2.92
C SER A 125 2.71 0.41 3.81
N PRO A 126 1.46 0.46 3.31
CA PRO A 126 0.29 0.06 4.09
C PRO A 126 0.37 -1.38 4.61
N GLN A 127 0.94 -2.33 3.85
CA GLN A 127 1.08 -3.69 4.34
C GLN A 127 2.02 -3.75 5.55
N GLN A 128 3.12 -3.00 5.53
CA GLN A 128 4.11 -3.04 6.60
C GLN A 128 3.59 -2.31 7.83
N MET A 129 2.88 -1.20 7.65
CA MET A 129 2.16 -0.53 8.74
C MET A 129 1.08 -1.44 9.33
N ALA A 130 0.28 -2.13 8.50
CA ALA A 130 -0.73 -3.08 8.97
C ALA A 130 -0.13 -4.21 9.78
N GLY A 131 0.99 -4.81 9.32
CA GLY A 131 1.71 -5.84 10.05
C GLY A 131 2.21 -5.37 11.41
N THR A 132 2.86 -4.21 11.46
CA THR A 132 3.31 -3.60 12.72
C THR A 132 2.12 -3.34 13.66
N VAL A 133 1.02 -2.76 13.16
CA VAL A 133 -0.17 -2.45 13.97
C VAL A 133 -0.84 -3.73 14.48
N ALA A 134 -1.00 -4.74 13.63
CA ALA A 134 -1.62 -6.02 13.99
C ALA A 134 -0.89 -6.70 15.16
N LYS A 135 0.45 -6.62 15.20
CA LYS A 135 1.27 -7.24 16.24
C LYS A 135 1.53 -6.34 17.46
N THR A 136 1.22 -5.05 17.39
CA THR A 136 1.37 -4.12 18.52
C THR A 136 0.03 -3.80 19.16
N TYR A 137 -0.69 -2.81 18.64
CA TYR A 137 -2.02 -2.45 19.12
C TYR A 137 -3.03 -3.58 18.91
N GLY A 138 -2.95 -4.27 17.77
CA GLY A 138 -3.80 -5.40 17.44
C GLY A 138 -3.66 -6.58 18.41
N ALA A 139 -2.48 -6.81 18.99
CA ALA A 139 -2.30 -7.84 20.02
C ALA A 139 -3.25 -7.67 21.21
N LYS A 140 -3.51 -6.41 21.62
CA LYS A 140 -4.47 -6.08 22.67
C LYS A 140 -5.92 -6.32 22.21
N VAL A 141 -6.24 -5.93 20.98
CA VAL A 141 -7.59 -6.09 20.39
C VAL A 141 -7.95 -7.57 20.23
N TYR A 142 -7.02 -8.37 19.72
CA TYR A 142 -7.19 -9.82 19.52
C TYR A 142 -7.01 -10.63 20.81
N GLN A 143 -6.60 -9.99 21.91
CA GLN A 143 -6.31 -10.64 23.20
C GLN A 143 -5.29 -11.78 23.06
N MET A 144 -4.23 -11.52 22.30
CA MET A 144 -3.22 -12.49 21.87
C MET A 144 -1.83 -11.96 22.19
N GLN A 145 -0.89 -12.87 22.46
CA GLN A 145 0.52 -12.48 22.52
C GLN A 145 1.03 -12.13 21.11
N PRO A 146 1.82 -11.04 20.95
CA PRO A 146 2.36 -10.60 19.66
C PRO A 146 3.05 -11.70 18.84
N GLU A 147 3.84 -12.55 19.50
CA GLU A 147 4.58 -13.66 18.91
C GLU A 147 3.68 -14.80 18.40
N ASN A 148 2.45 -14.86 18.89
CA ASN A 148 1.44 -15.84 18.47
C ASN A 148 0.53 -15.28 17.36
N ILE A 149 0.77 -14.06 16.89
CA ILE A 149 0.06 -13.47 15.75
C ILE A 149 0.87 -13.73 14.48
N PHE A 150 0.25 -14.46 13.55
CA PHE A 150 0.81 -14.74 12.23
C PHE A 150 0.07 -13.92 11.17
N THR A 151 0.74 -12.92 10.64
CA THR A 151 0.20 -11.99 9.65
C THR A 151 0.38 -12.52 8.23
N VAL A 152 -0.71 -12.50 7.47
CA VAL A 152 -0.75 -12.94 6.07
C VAL A 152 -1.31 -11.79 5.24
N SER A 153 -0.45 -11.14 4.48
CA SER A 153 -0.85 -10.10 3.54
C SER A 153 -1.36 -10.71 2.24
N VAL A 154 -2.59 -10.37 1.84
CA VAL A 154 -3.16 -10.73 0.55
C VAL A 154 -3.05 -9.52 -0.38
N MET A 155 -2.17 -9.63 -1.37
CA MET A 155 -1.73 -8.49 -2.19
C MET A 155 -1.87 -8.78 -3.68
N PRO A 156 -2.17 -7.78 -4.53
CA PRO A 156 -2.22 -7.97 -5.98
C PRO A 156 -0.82 -8.08 -6.61
N CYS A 157 0.24 -7.96 -5.82
CA CYS A 157 1.60 -7.71 -6.28
C CYS A 157 2.57 -8.79 -5.76
N THR A 158 3.37 -9.32 -6.68
CA THR A 158 4.40 -10.31 -6.37
C THR A 158 5.58 -9.70 -5.62
N SER A 159 5.92 -8.42 -5.88
CA SER A 159 7.01 -7.71 -5.20
C SER A 159 6.72 -7.43 -3.73
N LYS A 160 5.47 -7.52 -3.27
CA LYS A 160 5.12 -7.39 -1.84
C LYS A 160 5.72 -8.54 -1.00
N LYS A 161 5.96 -9.72 -1.59
CA LYS A 161 6.75 -10.80 -0.98
C LYS A 161 8.19 -10.38 -0.68
N LEU A 162 8.83 -9.69 -1.63
CA LEU A 162 10.20 -9.18 -1.43
C LEU A 162 10.22 -8.12 -0.34
N GLU A 163 9.27 -7.20 -0.34
CA GLU A 163 9.15 -6.20 0.72
C GLU A 163 9.02 -6.86 2.09
N ALA A 164 8.11 -7.84 2.25
CA ALA A 164 7.94 -8.57 3.50
C ALA A 164 9.19 -9.32 3.98
N SER A 165 10.08 -9.72 3.06
CA SER A 165 11.31 -10.43 3.39
C SER A 165 12.48 -9.55 3.81
N ARG A 166 12.34 -8.22 3.81
CA ARG A 166 13.43 -7.30 4.16
C ARG A 166 13.69 -7.36 5.67
N PRO A 167 14.95 -7.59 6.11
CA PRO A 167 15.26 -7.88 7.51
C PRO A 167 14.91 -6.74 8.48
N GLU A 168 14.88 -5.50 8.00
CA GLU A 168 14.52 -4.31 8.78
C GLU A 168 13.03 -4.19 9.14
N PHE A 169 12.14 -5.01 8.55
CA PHE A 169 10.71 -4.98 8.88
C PHE A 169 10.37 -5.88 10.06
N ASN A 170 10.85 -5.45 11.22
CA ASN A 170 10.62 -6.09 12.51
C ASN A 170 10.26 -5.08 13.61
N SER A 171 9.62 -3.96 13.25
CA SER A 171 9.38 -2.86 14.19
C SER A 171 8.43 -3.25 15.32
N ALA A 172 7.46 -4.14 15.08
CA ALA A 172 6.64 -4.67 16.16
C ALA A 172 7.49 -5.42 17.19
N TRP A 173 8.43 -6.25 16.74
CA TRP A 173 9.34 -6.96 17.64
C TRP A 173 10.23 -5.98 18.42
N GLN A 174 10.83 -4.99 17.75
CA GLN A 174 11.64 -3.96 18.40
C GLN A 174 10.83 -3.21 19.47
N TYR A 175 9.61 -2.79 19.13
CA TYR A 175 8.70 -2.15 20.08
C TYR A 175 8.49 -3.02 21.33
N HIS A 176 8.17 -4.30 21.16
CA HIS A 176 7.93 -5.18 22.31
C HIS A 176 9.21 -5.46 23.11
N GLN A 177 10.36 -5.58 22.45
CA GLN A 177 11.66 -5.73 23.11
C GLN A 177 11.97 -4.51 24.01
N GLU A 178 11.76 -3.30 23.50
CA GLU A 178 11.92 -2.05 24.26
C GLU A 178 10.96 -1.97 25.46
N HIS A 179 9.83 -2.68 25.39
CA HIS A 179 8.84 -2.78 26.47
C HIS A 179 8.98 -4.07 27.32
N GLY A 180 10.14 -4.73 27.26
CA GLY A 180 10.53 -5.81 28.17
C GLY A 180 10.17 -7.23 27.70
N ALA A 181 9.72 -7.41 26.46
CA ALA A 181 9.48 -8.75 25.91
C ALA A 181 10.80 -9.48 25.65
N ASN A 182 10.86 -10.75 26.05
CA ASN A 182 11.99 -11.64 25.77
C ASN A 182 11.56 -12.75 24.79
N THR A 183 11.41 -12.37 23.52
CA THR A 183 10.96 -13.24 22.43
C THR A 183 11.97 -13.21 21.28
N PRO A 184 12.14 -14.31 20.54
CA PRO A 184 12.87 -14.29 19.28
C PRO A 184 12.35 -13.20 18.33
N SER A 185 13.26 -12.71 17.48
CA SER A 185 12.92 -11.73 16.43
C SER A 185 11.86 -12.29 15.48
N TYR A 186 10.87 -11.48 15.16
CA TYR A 186 9.83 -11.79 14.19
C TYR A 186 9.58 -10.60 13.25
N GLN A 187 9.09 -10.91 12.06
CA GLN A 187 8.78 -9.90 11.04
C GLN A 187 7.45 -9.21 11.32
N ASP A 188 7.28 -8.00 10.81
CA ASP A 188 6.00 -7.30 10.80
C ASP A 188 4.96 -8.05 9.93
N ILE A 189 5.41 -8.61 8.80
CA ILE A 189 4.64 -9.47 7.88
C ILE A 189 5.28 -10.84 7.76
N ASP A 190 4.55 -11.91 8.13
CA ASP A 190 5.10 -13.28 8.13
C ASP A 190 4.96 -13.99 6.78
N ALA A 191 3.87 -13.74 6.06
CA ALA A 191 3.61 -14.30 4.75
C ALA A 191 2.87 -13.33 3.83
N VAL A 192 3.10 -13.47 2.53
CA VAL A 192 2.33 -12.74 1.51
C VAL A 192 1.76 -13.75 0.51
N LEU A 193 0.46 -13.69 0.29
CA LEU A 193 -0.24 -14.40 -0.76
C LEU A 193 -0.66 -13.41 -1.85
N THR A 194 -0.51 -13.80 -3.11
CA THR A 194 -1.11 -13.08 -4.22
C THR A 194 -2.62 -13.29 -4.28
N THR A 195 -3.35 -12.50 -5.06
CA THR A 195 -4.78 -12.73 -5.32
C THR A 195 -5.04 -14.15 -5.82
N ARG A 196 -4.23 -14.64 -6.76
CA ARG A 196 -4.33 -16.01 -7.27
C ARG A 196 -4.03 -17.06 -6.20
N GLU A 197 -3.02 -16.84 -5.37
CA GLU A 197 -2.71 -17.77 -4.27
C GLU A 197 -3.82 -17.76 -3.21
N MET A 198 -4.43 -16.62 -2.90
CA MET A 198 -5.58 -16.59 -2.00
C MET A 198 -6.77 -17.37 -2.58
N ALA A 199 -7.06 -17.21 -3.87
CA ALA A 199 -8.08 -18.01 -4.54
C ALA A 199 -7.76 -19.52 -4.48
N GLN A 200 -6.50 -19.89 -4.70
CA GLN A 200 -6.04 -21.26 -4.56
C GLN A 200 -6.18 -21.79 -3.12
N LEU A 201 -5.86 -20.98 -2.12
CA LEU A 201 -6.04 -21.32 -0.70
C LEU A 201 -7.50 -21.64 -0.40
N LEU A 202 -8.43 -20.77 -0.80
CA LEU A 202 -9.86 -20.99 -0.58
C LEU A 202 -10.35 -22.26 -1.28
N LYS A 203 -9.93 -22.50 -2.53
CA LYS A 203 -10.24 -23.73 -3.29
C LYS A 203 -9.70 -24.99 -2.57
N LEU A 204 -8.49 -24.94 -2.01
CA LEU A 204 -7.90 -26.05 -1.25
C LEU A 204 -8.63 -26.32 0.08
N LEU A 205 -9.26 -25.31 0.65
CA LEU A 205 -10.07 -25.40 1.87
C LEU A 205 -11.55 -25.72 1.60
N ASP A 206 -11.92 -25.99 0.35
CA ASP A 206 -13.31 -26.23 -0.10
C ASP A 206 -14.25 -25.04 0.20
N ILE A 207 -13.72 -23.81 0.12
CA ILE A 207 -14.48 -22.57 0.32
C ILE A 207 -14.75 -21.91 -1.03
N ASN A 208 -16.01 -21.87 -1.43
CA ASN A 208 -16.44 -21.17 -2.63
C ASN A 208 -16.91 -19.75 -2.32
N LEU A 209 -16.08 -18.76 -2.67
CA LEU A 209 -16.33 -17.34 -2.46
C LEU A 209 -17.70 -16.86 -2.98
N ALA A 210 -18.15 -17.37 -4.14
CA ALA A 210 -19.42 -16.97 -4.73
C ALA A 210 -20.61 -17.28 -3.81
N ASN A 211 -20.53 -18.40 -3.10
CA ASN A 211 -21.57 -18.91 -2.22
C ASN A 211 -21.36 -18.53 -0.75
N THR A 212 -20.27 -17.83 -0.41
CA THR A 212 -20.02 -17.41 0.96
C THR A 212 -20.95 -16.27 1.36
N ALA A 213 -21.45 -16.33 2.60
CA ALA A 213 -22.21 -15.25 3.22
C ALA A 213 -21.31 -14.03 3.44
N GLU A 214 -21.90 -12.84 3.35
CA GLU A 214 -21.15 -11.62 3.65
C GLU A 214 -20.83 -11.51 5.14
N TYR A 215 -19.67 -10.92 5.42
CA TYR A 215 -19.19 -10.63 6.76
C TYR A 215 -18.57 -9.23 6.78
N GLN A 216 -18.76 -8.50 7.87
CA GLN A 216 -18.31 -7.11 8.00
C GLN A 216 -17.00 -6.98 8.80
N GLY A 217 -16.49 -8.08 9.38
CA GLY A 217 -15.37 -8.06 10.30
C GLY A 217 -15.78 -8.10 11.77
N ASP A 218 -14.80 -8.36 12.65
CA ASP A 218 -14.96 -8.45 14.11
C ASP A 218 -14.24 -7.36 14.89
N SER A 219 -13.57 -6.42 14.22
CA SER A 219 -12.80 -5.37 14.89
C SER A 219 -12.75 -4.09 14.08
N LEU A 220 -12.29 -3.01 14.72
CA LEU A 220 -12.03 -1.73 14.09
C LEU A 220 -11.08 -1.81 12.89
N PHE A 221 -10.26 -2.87 12.79
CA PHE A 221 -9.34 -3.06 11.67
C PHE A 221 -10.04 -3.50 10.38
N SER A 222 -11.33 -3.86 10.44
CA SER A 222 -12.15 -4.11 9.26
C SER A 222 -12.87 -2.85 8.75
N GLU A 223 -12.80 -1.76 9.52
CA GLU A 223 -13.35 -0.45 9.14
C GLU A 223 -12.27 0.40 8.48
N TYR A 224 -12.66 1.28 7.56
CA TYR A 224 -11.75 2.21 6.89
C TYR A 224 -12.48 3.44 6.37
N THR A 225 -11.75 4.53 6.13
CA THR A 225 -12.32 5.74 5.55
C THR A 225 -12.36 5.67 4.02
N GLY A 226 -13.16 6.53 3.38
CA GLY A 226 -13.21 6.61 1.92
C GLY A 226 -11.86 6.87 1.24
N ALA A 227 -10.89 7.47 1.94
CA ALA A 227 -9.55 7.78 1.43
C ALA A 227 -8.70 6.52 1.19
N GLY A 228 -8.79 5.50 2.05
CA GLY A 228 -8.11 4.22 1.84
C GLY A 228 -8.53 3.54 0.51
N THR A 229 -9.81 3.67 0.12
CA THR A 229 -10.35 2.96 -1.06
C THR A 229 -9.67 3.34 -2.37
N ILE A 230 -9.21 4.58 -2.53
CA ILE A 230 -8.59 5.03 -3.80
C ILE A 230 -7.16 4.52 -3.99
N PHE A 231 -6.51 3.98 -2.94
CA PHE A 231 -5.12 3.47 -2.96
C PHE A 231 -4.88 2.38 -4.02
N GLY A 232 -5.92 1.65 -4.43
CA GLY A 232 -5.83 0.61 -5.46
C GLY A 232 -5.51 1.12 -6.88
N THR A 233 -5.70 2.42 -7.14
CA THR A 233 -5.55 3.05 -8.46
C THR A 233 -4.37 4.01 -8.52
N THR A 234 -3.82 4.27 -9.71
CA THR A 234 -2.75 5.27 -9.90
C THR A 234 -3.25 6.66 -9.54
N GLY A 235 -2.49 7.37 -8.70
CA GLY A 235 -2.84 8.67 -8.15
C GLY A 235 -3.65 8.61 -6.87
N GLY A 236 -4.07 7.42 -6.41
CA GLY A 236 -4.87 7.28 -5.19
C GLY A 236 -4.11 7.60 -3.90
N VAL A 237 -2.84 7.19 -3.82
CA VAL A 237 -1.98 7.47 -2.65
C VAL A 237 -1.64 8.95 -2.61
N MET A 238 -1.17 9.47 -3.74
CA MET A 238 -0.90 10.89 -3.97
C MET A 238 -2.11 11.76 -3.63
N GLU A 239 -3.29 11.46 -4.19
CA GLU A 239 -4.50 12.25 -3.97
C GLU A 239 -4.89 12.25 -2.49
N ALA A 240 -4.84 11.10 -1.82
CA ALA A 240 -5.18 11.02 -0.41
C ALA A 240 -4.18 11.79 0.47
N ALA A 241 -2.88 11.67 0.22
CA ALA A 241 -1.85 12.45 0.91
C ALA A 241 -2.04 13.97 0.70
N LEU A 242 -2.36 14.40 -0.52
CA LEU A 242 -2.65 15.81 -0.82
C LEU A 242 -3.94 16.30 -0.18
N ARG A 243 -5.00 15.49 -0.14
CA ARG A 243 -6.26 15.81 0.55
C ARG A 243 -6.01 16.04 2.04
N THR A 244 -5.26 15.14 2.67
CA THR A 244 -4.86 15.27 4.08
C THR A 244 -4.03 16.51 4.31
N ALA A 245 -3.01 16.77 3.47
CA ALA A 245 -2.20 17.96 3.57
C ALA A 245 -3.03 19.25 3.40
N HIS A 246 -3.91 19.30 2.41
CA HIS A 246 -4.81 20.44 2.21
C HIS A 246 -5.70 20.68 3.43
N LYS A 247 -6.28 19.62 4.00
CA LYS A 247 -7.10 19.71 5.20
C LYS A 247 -6.32 20.24 6.40
N VAL A 248 -5.10 19.75 6.60
CA VAL A 248 -4.21 20.20 7.70
C VAL A 248 -3.78 21.66 7.51
N LEU A 249 -3.46 22.08 6.28
CA LEU A 249 -2.93 23.41 6.00
C LEU A 249 -4.01 24.50 5.93
N THR A 250 -5.23 24.16 5.51
CA THR A 250 -6.31 25.13 5.25
C THR A 250 -7.51 24.99 6.20
N GLY A 251 -7.67 23.85 6.87
CA GLY A 251 -8.88 23.48 7.62
C GLY A 251 -10.06 23.03 6.74
N ALA A 252 -9.97 23.17 5.41
CA ALA A 252 -11.05 22.87 4.47
C ALA A 252 -10.81 21.57 3.70
N GLU A 253 -11.91 20.93 3.27
CA GLU A 253 -11.83 19.79 2.35
C GLU A 253 -11.28 20.22 0.99
N MET A 254 -10.43 19.38 0.40
CA MET A 254 -9.91 19.64 -0.94
C MET A 254 -10.95 19.27 -2.00
N ALA A 255 -11.10 20.14 -3.01
CA ALA A 255 -11.84 19.80 -4.22
C ALA A 255 -11.22 18.57 -4.90
N LYS A 256 -11.97 17.93 -5.81
CA LYS A 256 -11.45 16.79 -6.58
C LYS A 256 -10.21 17.21 -7.36
N LEU A 257 -9.12 16.46 -7.19
CA LEU A 257 -7.90 16.66 -7.96
C LEU A 257 -8.09 16.08 -9.36
N GLU A 258 -7.94 16.91 -10.38
CA GLU A 258 -7.96 16.46 -11.76
C GLU A 258 -6.54 16.37 -12.29
N PHE A 259 -6.12 15.15 -12.60
CA PHE A 259 -4.81 14.88 -13.17
C PHE A 259 -4.85 15.02 -14.69
N GLU A 260 -3.94 15.82 -15.25
CA GLU A 260 -3.79 16.03 -16.68
C GLU A 260 -2.64 15.18 -17.24
N PRO A 261 -2.77 14.57 -18.42
CA PRO A 261 -1.67 13.86 -19.07
C PRO A 261 -0.51 14.80 -19.40
N VAL A 262 0.72 14.39 -19.11
CA VAL A 262 1.92 15.16 -19.48
C VAL A 262 2.24 14.93 -20.95
N ARG A 263 2.34 16.02 -21.73
CA ARG A 263 2.59 15.95 -23.17
C ARG A 263 3.89 15.20 -23.47
N GLY A 264 3.79 14.14 -24.27
CA GLY A 264 4.95 13.31 -24.67
C GLY A 264 5.28 12.17 -23.71
N LEU A 265 4.63 12.07 -22.55
CA LEU A 265 4.86 11.02 -21.55
C LEU A 265 3.56 10.25 -21.28
N LYS A 266 3.36 9.12 -21.98
CA LYS A 266 2.08 8.38 -21.97
C LYS A 266 1.68 7.84 -20.58
N GLY A 267 2.64 7.53 -19.71
CA GLY A 267 2.39 7.02 -18.35
C GLY A 267 2.60 8.06 -17.24
N VAL A 268 2.67 9.35 -17.58
CA VAL A 268 2.84 10.43 -16.59
C VAL A 268 1.65 11.36 -16.63
N LYS A 269 1.07 11.61 -15.46
CA LYS A 269 0.05 12.62 -15.25
C LYS A 269 0.53 13.62 -14.22
N SER A 270 0.10 14.87 -14.31
CA SER A 270 0.44 15.90 -13.34
C SER A 270 -0.78 16.69 -12.91
N ALA A 271 -0.65 17.38 -11.78
CA ALA A 271 -1.62 18.35 -11.30
C ALA A 271 -0.89 19.43 -10.51
N SER A 272 -1.54 20.58 -10.35
CA SER A 272 -1.05 21.68 -9.51
C SER A 272 -2.14 22.04 -8.51
N VAL A 273 -1.77 22.15 -7.24
CA VAL A 273 -2.65 22.55 -6.15
C VAL A 273 -2.13 23.85 -5.56
N SER A 274 -2.87 24.94 -5.73
CA SER A 274 -2.58 26.22 -5.09
C SER A 274 -3.45 26.37 -3.83
N LEU A 275 -2.83 26.66 -2.70
CA LEU A 275 -3.51 26.87 -1.42
C LEU A 275 -2.84 27.96 -0.61
N PHE A 276 -3.60 28.60 0.29
CA PHE A 276 -3.02 29.47 1.31
C PHE A 276 -2.57 28.61 2.49
N ASP A 277 -1.27 28.60 2.74
CA ASP A 277 -0.70 27.85 3.84
C ASP A 277 -0.79 28.69 5.12
N THR A 278 -1.60 28.24 6.08
CA THR A 278 -1.84 28.99 7.32
C THR A 278 -0.61 29.05 8.23
N GLN A 279 0.31 28.08 8.15
CA GLN A 279 1.52 28.04 8.95
C GLN A 279 2.61 28.93 8.37
N LEU A 280 2.76 28.94 7.04
CA LEU A 280 3.70 29.81 6.33
C LEU A 280 3.14 31.23 6.08
N LYS A 281 1.83 31.43 6.26
CA LYS A 281 1.09 32.67 6.00
C LYS A 281 1.28 33.21 4.58
N GLN A 282 1.34 32.31 3.59
CA GLN A 282 1.51 32.68 2.19
C GLN A 282 0.83 31.67 1.25
N ASN A 283 0.64 32.08 0.00
CA ASN A 283 0.17 31.17 -1.04
C ASN A 283 1.30 30.25 -1.48
N VAL A 284 1.02 28.95 -1.53
CA VAL A 284 1.95 27.92 -2.01
C VAL A 284 1.28 27.18 -3.16
N THR A 285 2.05 26.88 -4.21
CA THR A 285 1.61 26.03 -5.32
C THR A 285 2.41 24.74 -5.31
N VAL A 286 1.72 23.63 -5.08
CA VAL A 286 2.30 22.30 -5.06
C VAL A 286 2.01 21.63 -6.40
N ASN A 287 3.06 21.49 -7.21
CA ASN A 287 3.04 20.65 -8.41
C ASN A 287 3.32 19.20 -8.07
N VAL A 288 2.50 18.29 -8.58
CA VAL A 288 2.62 16.85 -8.36
C VAL A 288 2.62 16.06 -9.65
N ALA A 289 3.21 14.87 -9.62
CA ALA A 289 3.19 13.93 -10.73
C ALA A 289 2.88 12.50 -10.27
N VAL A 290 2.18 11.76 -11.12
CA VAL A 290 1.96 10.32 -10.99
C VAL A 290 2.58 9.65 -12.19
N VAL A 291 3.53 8.75 -11.94
CA VAL A 291 4.20 7.93 -12.94
C VAL A 291 3.73 6.49 -12.74
N HIS A 292 3.11 5.91 -13.77
CA HIS A 292 2.81 4.48 -13.80
C HIS A 292 3.48 3.82 -14.98
N ASP A 293 3.53 2.48 -14.99
CA ASP A 293 4.34 1.75 -15.98
C ASP A 293 5.79 2.26 -15.97
N MET A 294 6.39 2.24 -14.77
CA MET A 294 7.69 2.83 -14.48
C MET A 294 8.76 2.42 -15.49
N GLY A 295 8.77 1.16 -15.92
CA GLY A 295 9.74 0.63 -16.88
C GLY A 295 9.82 1.40 -18.20
N ASN A 296 8.74 2.07 -18.61
CA ASN A 296 8.68 2.86 -19.84
C ASN A 296 8.70 4.37 -19.60
N ASN A 297 8.39 4.85 -18.39
CA ASN A 297 8.02 6.25 -18.17
C ASN A 297 8.86 7.00 -17.12
N ILE A 298 9.66 6.31 -16.30
CA ILE A 298 10.34 6.97 -15.16
C ILE A 298 11.61 7.73 -15.56
N GLU A 299 12.34 7.26 -16.57
CA GLU A 299 13.66 7.77 -16.93
C GLU A 299 13.70 9.29 -17.24
N PRO A 300 12.75 9.86 -18.01
CA PRO A 300 12.71 11.31 -18.22
C PRO A 300 12.49 12.10 -16.92
N VAL A 301 11.64 11.60 -16.02
CA VAL A 301 11.34 12.25 -14.75
C VAL A 301 12.58 12.27 -13.85
N LEU A 302 13.30 11.15 -13.75
CA LEU A 302 14.53 11.09 -12.94
C LEU A 302 15.62 11.99 -13.48
N ARG A 303 15.73 12.10 -14.81
CA ARG A 303 16.67 13.04 -15.44
C ARG A 303 16.42 14.47 -15.01
N ASP A 304 15.16 14.90 -15.04
CA ASP A 304 14.78 16.27 -14.67
C ASP A 304 15.03 16.52 -13.18
N VAL A 305 14.77 15.53 -12.32
CA VAL A 305 15.05 15.59 -10.88
C VAL A 305 16.55 15.69 -10.61
N MET A 306 17.36 14.82 -11.22
CA MET A 306 18.81 14.84 -11.05
C MET A 306 19.45 16.12 -11.60
N ALA A 307 18.87 16.72 -12.64
CA ALA A 307 19.30 18.01 -13.17
C ALA A 307 18.85 19.21 -12.32
N GLY A 308 18.02 19.00 -11.27
CA GLY A 308 17.45 20.08 -10.47
C GLY A 308 16.41 20.92 -11.23
N THR A 309 15.86 20.38 -12.32
CA THR A 309 14.92 21.07 -13.22
C THR A 309 13.49 20.53 -13.14
N SER A 310 13.26 19.48 -12.36
CA SER A 310 11.93 18.92 -12.14
C SER A 310 10.96 20.00 -11.63
N PRO A 311 9.79 20.18 -12.26
CA PRO A 311 8.80 21.15 -11.82
C PRO A 311 7.97 20.65 -10.62
N TYR A 312 8.10 19.38 -10.25
CA TYR A 312 7.29 18.72 -9.24
C TYR A 312 7.92 18.80 -7.85
N HIS A 313 7.07 18.76 -6.83
CA HIS A 313 7.45 18.67 -5.42
C HIS A 313 7.12 17.31 -4.81
N PHE A 314 6.12 16.61 -5.34
CA PHE A 314 5.72 15.29 -4.88
C PHE A 314 5.41 14.38 -6.08
N ILE A 315 6.00 13.19 -6.11
CA ILE A 315 5.96 12.27 -7.24
C ILE A 315 5.58 10.86 -6.77
N GLU A 316 4.48 10.33 -7.28
CA GLU A 316 4.05 8.95 -7.06
C GLU A 316 4.62 8.09 -8.17
N VAL A 317 5.23 6.95 -7.81
CA VAL A 317 5.78 6.02 -8.79
C VAL A 317 5.22 4.63 -8.57
N MET A 318 4.50 4.14 -9.58
CA MET A 318 3.90 2.82 -9.62
C MET A 318 4.57 1.99 -10.71
N ASN A 319 5.07 0.80 -10.35
CA ASN A 319 5.73 -0.07 -11.32
C ASN A 319 4.78 -0.56 -12.42
N CYS A 320 3.53 -0.89 -12.08
CA CYS A 320 2.57 -1.50 -13.01
C CYS A 320 1.77 -0.42 -13.76
N ALA A 321 1.48 -0.66 -15.05
CA ALA A 321 0.56 0.17 -15.83
C ALA A 321 -0.83 0.18 -15.18
N GLY A 322 -1.44 1.35 -14.96
CA GLY A 322 -2.74 1.46 -14.30
C GLY A 322 -2.74 1.09 -12.80
N GLY A 323 -1.58 0.81 -12.21
CA GLY A 323 -1.42 0.66 -10.76
C GLY A 323 -1.67 -0.74 -10.23
N CYS A 324 -2.01 -0.83 -8.94
CA CYS A 324 -2.08 -2.09 -8.20
C CYS A 324 -3.15 -3.05 -8.73
N VAL A 325 -4.24 -2.56 -9.33
CA VAL A 325 -5.27 -3.39 -9.96
C VAL A 325 -4.73 -4.29 -11.09
N ASN A 326 -3.60 -3.93 -11.68
CA ASN A 326 -2.91 -4.69 -12.74
C ASN A 326 -1.63 -5.37 -12.24
N GLY A 327 -1.48 -5.54 -10.93
CA GLY A 327 -0.30 -6.18 -10.35
C GLY A 327 -0.14 -7.63 -10.85
N GLY A 328 1.10 -8.09 -10.99
CA GLY A 328 1.40 -9.43 -11.51
C GLY A 328 0.89 -10.61 -10.65
N GLY A 329 0.25 -10.35 -9.50
CA GLY A 329 -0.41 -11.35 -8.66
C GLY A 329 -1.93 -11.47 -8.88
N GLN A 330 -2.52 -10.64 -9.73
CA GLN A 330 -3.95 -10.65 -10.07
C GLN A 330 -4.31 -11.82 -10.98
N PRO A 331 -5.60 -12.21 -11.10
CA PRO A 331 -6.04 -13.22 -12.07
C PRO A 331 -5.56 -12.93 -13.49
N ILE A 332 -5.33 -14.00 -14.26
CA ILE A 332 -4.88 -13.91 -15.67
C ILE A 332 -6.06 -14.32 -16.53
N GLU A 333 -6.97 -13.39 -16.79
CA GLU A 333 -8.08 -13.59 -17.73
C GLU A 333 -7.98 -12.61 -18.90
N GLY A 334 -8.14 -13.10 -20.13
CA GLY A 334 -8.18 -12.26 -21.33
C GLY A 334 -9.39 -11.31 -21.41
N LYS A 335 -10.31 -11.37 -20.44
CA LYS A 335 -11.48 -10.50 -20.28
C LYS A 335 -11.59 -9.86 -18.89
N GLY A 336 -10.64 -10.13 -17.98
CA GLY A 336 -10.69 -9.73 -16.57
C GLY A 336 -10.29 -8.27 -16.33
N SER A 337 -10.24 -7.85 -15.06
CA SER A 337 -9.91 -6.47 -14.68
C SER A 337 -8.43 -6.13 -14.96
N SER A 338 -7.61 -7.15 -15.26
CA SER A 338 -6.22 -7.00 -15.64
C SER A 338 -6.11 -6.42 -17.05
N TRP A 339 -5.50 -5.25 -17.18
CA TRP A 339 -5.23 -4.58 -18.46
C TRP A 339 -4.32 -5.37 -19.42
N LEU A 340 -3.76 -6.49 -18.97
CA LEU A 340 -2.86 -7.34 -19.75
C LEU A 340 -3.51 -7.91 -21.03
N GLY A 341 -4.85 -7.91 -21.12
CA GLY A 341 -5.59 -8.33 -22.31
C GLY A 341 -5.73 -7.28 -23.43
N ASN A 342 -5.33 -6.02 -23.19
CA ASN A 342 -5.45 -4.91 -24.15
C ASN A 342 -4.09 -4.37 -24.65
N ILE A 343 -3.01 -5.14 -24.47
CA ILE A 343 -1.67 -4.85 -25.02
C ILE A 343 -1.47 -5.66 -26.30
#